data_AF-A0A834JID3-F1
#
_entry.id   AF-A0A834JID3-F1
#
_cell.length_a   1.000
_cell.length_b   1.000
_cell.length_c   1.000
_cell.angle_alpha   90.00
_cell.angle_beta   90.00
_cell.angle_gamma   90.00
#
_symmetry.space_group_name_H-M   'P 1'
#
loop_
_entity.id
_entity.type
_entity.pdbx_description
1 polymer ?
#
loop_
_entity_poly.entity_id
_entity_poly.type
_entity_poly.pdbx_seq_one_letter_code
_entity_poly.pdbx_strand_id
1 'polypeptide(L)'
;MIKVFCFAIEEEKPIQEELVLDGENFYVSPNVLMFPTKPEPTPTLTRETVKPSLFTISQLGRLMNVFRIIAPSGTLPERSLVYVLQDMISYNKEEEDGFGSMLVPTCWQLLRSCDVSKLVENIFGRCEYVDWREFLIYAMDLPTATQEDILSARNRFRTLDSELQETVTKDQYRFVPLWFFKYTDDISSDVEHILFDDFQRTFEELFAEEKDFVNPEKLLGTIIPEKAMDYVRSLRINRGINDDVLLEDEEEKIMVQRDAEEALRLMLAKELLCQMYLIDRYSVNYTALLLAFCKDEDPRVGLGKALSLAIGTEVCTDFEEGEKYVEKILEEKRYIAQLESTRQLLREEAIQVAKEITNFLVESAVAGVTITEETNEYTLPRRLIIQKIDGSGEIDISELLHGIPNMEQIFDSTVDKSNDLRTSSSIITLESYQEFEERIERGPVYWLPFHVCMAVLSATLPWHASQPDLFQTKKSLRQLLRDVYDDLYDEELSNDKDLVLSHRFLNHDFVTELLESTSKFVVKHLGNLLSEIITEERERNL
;
A
#
# COMPACT_ATOMS: atom_id res chain seq x y z
N MET A 1 58.50 -27.26 -8.26
CA MET A 1 58.67 -27.82 -9.60
C MET A 1 58.04 -29.20 -9.77
N ILE A 2 58.47 -30.25 -9.05
CA ILE A 2 57.76 -31.57 -9.05
C ILE A 2 56.26 -31.38 -8.76
N LYS A 3 55.93 -30.51 -7.80
CA LYS A 3 54.53 -30.16 -7.48
C LYS A 3 53.72 -29.57 -8.65
N VAL A 4 54.35 -28.85 -9.59
CA VAL A 4 53.66 -28.24 -10.74
C VAL A 4 53.25 -29.34 -11.72
N PHE A 5 54.16 -30.28 -11.99
CA PHE A 5 53.85 -31.44 -12.84
C PHE A 5 52.89 -32.41 -12.17
N CYS A 6 53.06 -32.71 -10.87
CA CYS A 6 52.11 -33.55 -10.13
C CYS A 6 50.71 -32.96 -10.16
N PHE A 7 50.56 -31.67 -9.87
CA PHE A 7 49.26 -30.99 -9.91
C PHE A 7 48.64 -31.00 -11.31
N ALA A 8 49.42 -30.68 -12.36
CA ALA A 8 48.92 -30.71 -13.73
C ALA A 8 48.49 -32.11 -14.21
N ILE A 9 49.19 -33.15 -13.75
CA ILE A 9 48.86 -34.55 -14.08
C ILE A 9 47.64 -35.02 -13.28
N GLU A 10 47.58 -34.71 -11.98
CA GLU A 10 46.48 -35.11 -11.10
C GLU A 10 45.16 -34.43 -11.49
N GLU A 11 45.22 -33.16 -11.92
CA GLU A 11 44.06 -32.37 -12.34
C GLU A 11 43.74 -32.49 -13.84
N GLU A 12 44.53 -33.25 -14.60
CA GLU A 12 44.44 -33.35 -16.07
C GLU A 12 44.40 -31.99 -16.78
N LYS A 13 45.05 -30.97 -16.19
CA LYS A 13 45.08 -29.59 -16.69
C LYS A 13 46.42 -29.30 -17.38
N PRO A 14 46.41 -28.74 -18.60
CA PRO A 14 47.66 -28.36 -19.27
C PRO A 14 48.32 -27.19 -18.52
N ILE A 15 49.63 -27.29 -18.28
CA ILE A 15 50.43 -26.20 -17.71
C ILE A 15 50.38 -25.02 -18.70
N GLN A 16 49.87 -23.88 -18.24
CA GLN A 16 49.64 -22.72 -19.09
C GLN A 16 50.93 -21.94 -19.34
N GLU A 17 51.76 -21.81 -18.33
CA GLU A 17 52.98 -21.02 -18.36
C GLU A 17 54.10 -21.73 -19.12
N GLU A 18 54.92 -20.96 -19.83
CA GLU A 18 56.09 -21.48 -20.52
C GLU A 18 57.12 -22.03 -19.51
N LEU A 19 57.62 -23.23 -19.80
CA LEU A 19 58.66 -23.89 -19.03
C LEU A 19 59.98 -23.77 -19.76
N VAL A 20 60.94 -23.04 -19.19
CA VAL A 20 62.24 -22.76 -19.81
C VAL A 20 63.33 -23.55 -19.10
N LEU A 21 64.09 -24.31 -19.88
CA LEU A 21 65.31 -24.98 -19.45
C LEU A 21 66.51 -24.25 -20.04
N ASP A 22 67.29 -23.59 -19.19
CA ASP A 22 68.54 -22.90 -19.55
C ASP A 22 69.73 -23.55 -18.84
N GLY A 23 70.47 -24.38 -19.58
CA GLY A 23 71.57 -25.18 -19.04
C GLY A 23 71.08 -26.18 -17.99
N GLU A 24 71.51 -25.98 -16.74
CA GLU A 24 71.10 -26.79 -15.58
C GLU A 24 69.92 -26.16 -14.80
N ASN A 25 69.48 -24.96 -15.18
CA ASN A 25 68.42 -24.24 -14.49
C ASN A 25 67.10 -24.38 -15.24
N PHE A 26 66.03 -24.70 -14.51
CA PHE A 26 64.69 -24.80 -15.07
C PHE A 26 63.77 -23.85 -14.31
N TYR A 27 63.09 -22.98 -15.05
CA TYR A 27 62.21 -21.95 -14.49
C TYR A 27 60.90 -21.85 -15.29
N VAL A 28 59.87 -21.33 -14.62
CA VAL A 28 58.56 -21.08 -15.21
C VAL A 28 58.49 -19.60 -15.56
N SER A 29 58.15 -19.28 -16.80
CA SER A 29 57.95 -17.91 -17.30
C SER A 29 56.46 -17.56 -17.22
N PRO A 30 56.00 -16.85 -16.16
CA PRO A 30 54.57 -16.64 -15.90
C PRO A 30 53.89 -15.70 -16.91
N ASN A 31 54.67 -14.96 -17.70
CA ASN A 31 54.16 -13.95 -18.63
C ASN A 31 53.97 -14.49 -20.05
N VAL A 32 54.23 -15.79 -20.27
CA VAL A 32 54.10 -16.44 -21.58
C VAL A 32 53.15 -17.63 -21.42
N LEU A 33 51.97 -17.51 -22.02
CA LEU A 33 50.97 -18.57 -22.03
C LEU A 33 51.17 -19.45 -23.28
N MET A 34 51.32 -20.75 -23.07
CA MET A 34 51.55 -21.77 -24.11
C MET A 34 50.27 -22.15 -24.84
N PHE A 35 49.11 -21.93 -24.22
CA PHE A 35 47.80 -22.19 -24.78
C PHE A 35 46.94 -20.92 -24.72
N PRO A 36 46.06 -20.67 -25.71
CA PRO A 36 45.05 -19.64 -25.56
C PRO A 36 44.21 -19.94 -24.32
N THR A 37 44.01 -18.95 -23.45
CA THR A 37 43.04 -19.07 -22.35
C THR A 37 41.71 -19.49 -22.95
N LYS A 38 41.11 -20.56 -22.42
CA LYS A 38 39.76 -20.96 -22.80
C LYS A 38 38.89 -19.71 -22.65
N PRO A 39 38.16 -19.25 -23.69
CA PRO A 39 37.35 -18.06 -23.55
C PRO A 39 36.45 -18.25 -22.34
N GLU A 40 36.41 -17.26 -21.45
CA GLU A 40 35.44 -17.27 -20.36
C GLU A 40 34.08 -17.59 -20.97
N PRO A 41 33.28 -18.49 -20.36
CA PRO A 41 31.94 -18.74 -20.85
C PRO A 41 31.25 -17.39 -20.92
N THR A 42 30.92 -16.94 -22.14
CA THR A 42 30.14 -15.72 -22.36
C THR A 42 28.95 -15.78 -21.42
N PRO A 43 28.72 -14.75 -20.57
CA PRO A 43 27.56 -14.74 -19.69
C PRO A 43 26.32 -14.95 -20.56
N THR A 44 25.63 -16.06 -20.34
CA THR A 44 24.37 -16.35 -21.01
C THR A 44 23.39 -15.27 -20.56
N LEU A 45 22.99 -14.39 -21.48
CA LEU A 45 21.96 -13.39 -21.21
C LEU A 45 20.72 -14.09 -20.67
N THR A 46 20.34 -13.80 -19.42
CA THR A 46 19.08 -14.27 -18.85
C THR A 46 17.94 -13.67 -19.65
N ARG A 47 17.08 -14.52 -20.20
CA ARG A 47 15.90 -14.11 -20.97
C ARG A 47 14.64 -14.52 -20.25
N GLU A 48 13.59 -13.73 -20.39
CA GLU A 48 12.29 -14.08 -19.83
C GLU A 48 11.78 -15.39 -20.45
N THR A 49 11.31 -16.31 -19.61
CA THR A 49 10.72 -17.58 -20.05
C THR A 49 9.42 -17.33 -20.83
N VAL A 50 9.34 -17.85 -22.05
CA VAL A 50 8.09 -17.77 -22.85
C VAL A 50 7.15 -18.88 -22.40
N LYS A 51 6.01 -18.52 -21.81
CA LYS A 51 4.93 -19.46 -21.47
C LYS A 51 3.79 -19.35 -22.48
N PRO A 52 3.17 -20.47 -22.94
CA PRO A 52 2.15 -20.43 -23.99
C PRO A 52 0.90 -19.58 -23.67
N SER A 53 0.53 -19.46 -22.40
CA SER A 53 -0.68 -18.77 -21.94
C SER A 53 -0.44 -17.36 -21.41
N LEU A 54 0.81 -17.02 -21.05
CA LEU A 54 1.14 -15.74 -20.40
C LEU A 54 1.88 -14.82 -21.35
N PHE A 55 1.58 -13.53 -21.24
CA PHE A 55 2.35 -12.51 -21.93
C PHE A 55 3.75 -12.41 -21.33
N THR A 56 4.75 -12.23 -22.19
CA THR A 56 6.03 -11.69 -21.76
C THR A 56 5.87 -10.22 -21.38
N ILE A 57 6.69 -9.69 -20.48
CA ILE A 57 6.60 -8.27 -20.11
C ILE A 57 6.92 -7.38 -21.31
N SER A 58 7.79 -7.83 -22.21
CA SER A 58 8.06 -7.14 -23.49
C SER A 58 6.83 -7.04 -24.39
N GLN A 59 5.99 -8.08 -24.47
CA GLN A 59 4.72 -8.04 -25.19
C GLN A 59 3.76 -7.02 -24.55
N LEU A 60 3.68 -7.00 -23.22
CA LEU A 60 2.85 -6.02 -22.49
C LEU A 60 3.35 -4.59 -22.66
N GLY A 61 4.66 -4.37 -22.75
CA GLY A 61 5.25 -3.06 -23.04
C GLY A 61 4.83 -2.54 -24.43
N ARG A 62 4.84 -3.40 -25.46
CA ARG A 62 4.33 -3.04 -26.79
C ARG A 62 2.84 -2.72 -26.76
N LEU A 63 2.06 -3.54 -26.07
CA LEU A 63 0.62 -3.33 -25.92
C LEU A 63 0.29 -2.03 -25.19
N MET A 64 1.04 -1.70 -24.13
CA MET A 64 0.94 -0.43 -23.45
C MET A 64 1.13 0.76 -24.41
N ASN A 65 2.11 0.69 -25.31
CA ASN A 65 2.34 1.76 -26.29
C ASN A 65 1.16 1.94 -27.23
N VAL A 66 0.57 0.84 -27.72
CA VAL A 66 -0.66 0.87 -28.52
C VAL A 66 -1.80 1.55 -27.74
N PHE A 67 -2.01 1.16 -26.48
CA PHE A 67 -3.04 1.77 -25.65
C PHE A 67 -2.77 3.25 -25.35
N ARG A 68 -1.52 3.67 -25.17
CA ARG A 68 -1.18 5.09 -24.96
C ARG A 68 -1.50 5.95 -26.18
N ILE A 69 -1.40 5.40 -27.39
CA ILE A 69 -1.76 6.09 -28.63
C ILE A 69 -3.29 6.21 -28.75
N ILE A 70 -4.02 5.13 -28.49
CA ILE A 70 -5.48 5.06 -28.69
C ILE A 70 -6.24 5.73 -27.53
N ALA A 71 -5.75 5.60 -26.31
CA ALA A 71 -6.40 5.97 -25.06
C ALA A 71 -5.38 6.55 -24.05
N PRO A 72 -4.81 7.75 -24.33
CA PRO A 72 -3.79 8.37 -23.48
C PRO A 72 -4.27 8.67 -22.06
N SER A 73 -5.57 8.84 -21.85
CA SER A 73 -6.19 9.04 -20.54
C SER A 73 -6.16 7.78 -19.66
N GLY A 74 -5.99 6.58 -20.24
CA GLY A 74 -6.11 5.32 -19.53
C GLY A 74 -7.37 4.51 -19.81
N THR A 75 -8.41 5.18 -20.28
CA THR A 75 -9.74 4.59 -20.41
C THR A 75 -10.14 4.47 -21.87
N LEU A 76 -10.75 3.35 -22.23
CA LEU A 76 -11.31 3.14 -23.57
C LEU A 76 -12.66 2.41 -23.50
N PRO A 77 -13.51 2.52 -24.54
CA PRO A 77 -14.71 1.70 -24.63
C PRO A 77 -14.35 0.20 -24.63
N GLU A 78 -15.15 -0.62 -23.96
CA GLU A 78 -14.95 -2.08 -23.89
C GLU A 78 -14.76 -2.71 -25.29
N ARG A 79 -15.61 -2.33 -26.24
CA ARG A 79 -15.51 -2.80 -27.64
C ARG A 79 -14.20 -2.44 -28.31
N SER A 80 -13.62 -1.27 -28.00
CA SER A 80 -12.32 -0.88 -28.54
C SER A 80 -11.22 -1.80 -28.01
N LEU A 81 -11.28 -2.24 -26.74
CA LEU A 81 -10.33 -3.21 -26.19
C LEU A 81 -10.44 -4.54 -26.94
N VAL A 82 -11.68 -5.02 -27.13
CA VAL A 82 -11.95 -6.25 -27.87
C VAL A 82 -11.37 -6.20 -29.29
N TYR A 83 -11.56 -5.10 -30.02
CA TYR A 83 -11.02 -4.98 -31.38
C TYR A 83 -9.49 -4.95 -31.41
N VAL A 84 -8.85 -4.20 -30.51
CA VAL A 84 -7.38 -4.18 -30.43
C VAL A 84 -6.85 -5.59 -30.14
N LEU A 85 -7.46 -6.33 -29.22
CA LEU A 85 -7.09 -7.72 -28.93
C LEU A 85 -7.30 -8.65 -30.13
N GLN A 86 -8.42 -8.53 -30.84
CA GLN A 86 -8.71 -9.32 -32.05
C GLN A 86 -7.72 -9.04 -33.18
N ASP A 87 -7.37 -7.77 -33.40
CA ASP A 87 -6.41 -7.36 -34.42
C ASP A 87 -5.03 -7.93 -34.12
N MET A 88 -4.56 -7.87 -32.87
CA MET A 88 -3.27 -8.45 -32.47
C MET A 88 -3.23 -9.98 -32.61
N ILE A 89 -4.33 -10.67 -32.29
CA ILE A 89 -4.44 -12.12 -32.48
C ILE A 89 -4.38 -12.47 -33.97
N SER A 90 -5.02 -11.66 -34.82
CA SER A 90 -5.05 -11.87 -36.27
C SER A 90 -3.67 -11.61 -36.89
N TYR A 91 -3.01 -10.52 -36.49
CA TYR A 91 -1.66 -10.16 -36.96
C TYR A 91 -0.63 -11.26 -36.68
N ASN A 92 -0.67 -11.89 -35.52
CA ASN A 92 0.25 -12.99 -35.19
C ASN A 92 0.07 -14.25 -36.06
N LYS A 93 -1.08 -14.42 -36.73
CA LYS A 93 -1.32 -15.54 -37.65
C LYS A 93 -0.68 -15.28 -39.03
N GLU A 94 -0.36 -14.03 -39.34
CA GLU A 94 0.19 -13.62 -40.63
C GLU A 94 1.73 -13.63 -40.63
N GLU A 95 2.38 -13.46 -39.46
CA GLU A 95 3.85 -13.44 -39.30
C GLU A 95 4.51 -14.81 -39.02
N GLU A 96 3.99 -15.92 -39.56
CA GLU A 96 4.63 -17.26 -39.43
C GLU A 96 6.04 -17.35 -40.06
N ASP A 97 6.49 -16.33 -40.80
CA ASP A 97 7.79 -16.27 -41.49
C ASP A 97 8.99 -15.91 -40.57
N GLY A 98 8.91 -16.22 -39.27
CA GLY A 98 10.08 -16.49 -38.42
C GLY A 98 10.96 -15.31 -37.98
N PHE A 99 10.66 -14.06 -38.38
CA PHE A 99 11.46 -12.88 -38.01
C PHE A 99 10.72 -11.85 -37.13
N GLY A 100 9.40 -11.99 -36.92
CA GLY A 100 8.58 -11.10 -36.08
C GLY A 100 8.42 -11.58 -34.64
N SER A 101 8.45 -10.66 -33.67
CA SER A 101 8.18 -10.97 -32.26
C SER A 101 6.67 -10.98 -32.03
N MET A 102 6.09 -12.17 -31.77
CA MET A 102 4.65 -12.33 -31.51
C MET A 102 4.11 -11.29 -30.50
N LEU A 103 2.98 -10.66 -30.82
CA LEU A 103 2.34 -9.64 -29.97
C LEU A 103 1.52 -10.23 -28.80
N VAL A 104 1.09 -11.49 -28.91
CA VAL A 104 0.27 -12.19 -27.92
C VAL A 104 0.81 -13.62 -27.72
N PRO A 105 0.51 -14.27 -26.59
CA PRO A 105 0.95 -15.65 -26.33
C PRO A 105 0.34 -16.65 -27.33
N THR A 106 0.99 -17.79 -27.51
CA THR A 106 0.58 -18.78 -28.52
C THR A 106 -0.83 -19.33 -28.28
N CYS A 107 -1.24 -19.57 -27.03
CA CYS A 107 -2.59 -20.05 -26.71
C CYS A 107 -3.69 -19.04 -27.08
N TRP A 108 -3.38 -17.74 -27.16
CA TRP A 108 -4.36 -16.72 -27.54
C TRP A 108 -4.77 -16.82 -29.01
N GLN A 109 -3.95 -17.43 -29.85
CA GLN A 109 -4.27 -17.66 -31.26
C GLN A 109 -5.45 -18.63 -31.46
N LEU A 110 -5.75 -19.43 -30.43
CA LEU A 110 -6.88 -20.37 -30.40
C LEU A 110 -8.23 -19.66 -30.19
N LEU A 111 -8.22 -18.41 -29.74
CA LEU A 111 -9.44 -17.64 -29.50
C LEU A 111 -10.08 -17.17 -30.81
N ARG A 112 -11.39 -17.29 -30.92
CA ARG A 112 -12.19 -16.64 -31.97
C ARG A 112 -12.66 -15.27 -31.49
N SER A 113 -13.18 -14.45 -32.41
CA SER A 113 -13.63 -13.10 -32.11
C SER A 113 -14.66 -13.04 -30.96
N CYS A 114 -15.60 -14.00 -30.89
CA CYS A 114 -16.57 -14.09 -29.78
C CYS A 114 -15.91 -14.47 -28.45
N ASP A 115 -14.86 -15.28 -28.49
CA ASP A 115 -14.17 -15.77 -27.30
C ASP A 115 -13.35 -14.64 -26.66
N VAL A 116 -12.78 -13.73 -27.47
CA VAL A 116 -12.16 -12.48 -26.99
C VAL A 116 -13.17 -11.58 -26.30
N SER A 117 -14.39 -11.48 -26.82
CA SER A 117 -15.45 -10.67 -26.20
C SER A 117 -15.84 -11.25 -24.83
N LYS A 118 -16.02 -12.58 -24.76
CA LYS A 118 -16.28 -13.28 -23.49
C LYS A 118 -15.15 -13.11 -22.48
N LEU A 119 -13.90 -13.17 -22.94
CA LEU A 119 -12.74 -12.99 -22.08
C LEU A 119 -12.75 -11.58 -21.45
N VAL A 120 -12.99 -10.54 -22.24
CA VAL A 120 -13.08 -9.15 -21.76
C VAL A 120 -14.26 -8.99 -20.80
N GLU A 121 -15.44 -9.54 -21.11
CA GLU A 121 -16.61 -9.52 -20.23
C GLU A 121 -16.33 -10.25 -18.90
N ASN A 122 -15.60 -11.37 -18.90
CA ASN A 122 -15.23 -12.10 -17.68
C ASN A 122 -14.24 -11.33 -16.79
N ILE A 123 -13.34 -10.54 -17.40
CA ILE A 123 -12.36 -9.71 -16.68
C ILE A 123 -13.06 -8.50 -16.06
N PHE A 124 -13.75 -7.72 -16.89
CA PHE A 124 -14.24 -6.40 -16.50
C PHE A 124 -15.71 -6.38 -16.05
N GLY A 125 -16.47 -7.42 -16.35
CA GLY A 125 -17.93 -7.41 -16.23
C GLY A 125 -18.58 -6.56 -17.32
N ARG A 126 -19.87 -6.26 -17.14
CA ARG A 126 -20.62 -5.38 -18.03
C ARG A 126 -20.27 -3.93 -17.74
N CYS A 127 -19.29 -3.39 -18.46
CA CYS A 127 -18.84 -2.01 -18.31
C CYS A 127 -18.80 -1.31 -19.67
N GLU A 128 -19.13 -0.02 -19.71
CA GLU A 128 -19.02 0.75 -20.96
C GLU A 128 -17.57 1.10 -21.29
N TYR A 129 -16.77 1.35 -20.25
CA TYR A 129 -15.38 1.77 -20.34
C TYR A 129 -14.52 0.90 -19.43
N VAL A 130 -13.32 0.58 -19.93
CA VAL A 130 -12.29 -0.18 -19.23
C VAL A 130 -11.05 0.67 -19.02
N ASP A 131 -10.37 0.48 -17.90
CA ASP A 131 -9.00 0.97 -17.70
C ASP A 131 -8.02 -0.05 -18.29
N TRP A 132 -7.31 0.30 -19.36
CA TRP A 132 -6.38 -0.65 -19.97
C TRP A 132 -5.20 -0.99 -19.06
N ARG A 133 -4.88 -0.14 -18.07
CA ARG A 133 -3.84 -0.44 -17.09
C ARG A 133 -4.20 -1.68 -16.28
N GLU A 134 -5.47 -1.83 -15.98
CA GLU A 134 -5.99 -2.98 -15.23
C GLU A 134 -5.89 -4.27 -16.04
N PHE A 135 -6.13 -4.22 -17.36
CA PHE A 135 -5.85 -5.36 -18.26
C PHE A 135 -4.37 -5.76 -18.20
N LEU A 136 -3.45 -4.81 -18.29
CA LEU A 136 -2.01 -5.10 -18.24
C LEU A 136 -1.60 -5.70 -16.90
N ILE A 137 -2.12 -5.19 -15.78
CA ILE A 137 -1.84 -5.74 -14.43
C ILE A 137 -2.28 -7.20 -14.34
N TYR A 138 -3.49 -7.53 -14.82
CA TYR A 138 -3.95 -8.92 -14.85
C TYR A 138 -3.11 -9.80 -15.79
N ALA A 139 -2.63 -9.24 -16.90
CA ALA A 139 -1.79 -9.97 -17.85
C ALA A 139 -0.34 -10.17 -17.38
N MET A 140 0.15 -9.36 -16.42
CA MET A 140 1.46 -9.54 -15.80
C MET A 140 1.53 -10.79 -14.92
N ASP A 141 0.39 -11.27 -14.40
CA ASP A 141 0.28 -12.45 -13.52
C ASP A 141 1.15 -12.31 -12.25
N LEU A 142 1.03 -11.16 -11.58
CA LEU A 142 1.77 -10.85 -10.36
C LEU A 142 1.12 -11.51 -9.12
N PRO A 143 1.91 -11.85 -8.09
CA PRO A 143 1.37 -12.29 -6.81
C PRO A 143 0.35 -11.31 -6.22
N THR A 144 -0.78 -11.84 -5.75
CA THR A 144 -1.84 -11.05 -5.10
C THR A 144 -1.30 -10.39 -3.82
N ALA A 145 -1.53 -9.08 -3.68
CA ALA A 145 -1.11 -8.33 -2.51
C ALA A 145 -2.02 -8.61 -1.30
N THR A 146 -1.43 -8.91 -0.15
CA THR A 146 -2.15 -8.87 1.13
C THR A 146 -2.38 -7.43 1.59
N GLN A 147 -3.24 -7.23 2.58
CA GLN A 147 -3.43 -5.90 3.17
C GLN A 147 -2.13 -5.37 3.81
N GLU A 148 -1.37 -6.24 4.49
CA GLU A 148 -0.07 -5.89 5.06
C GLU A 148 0.94 -5.47 3.98
N ASP A 149 0.95 -6.15 2.83
CA ASP A 149 1.80 -5.81 1.70
C ASP A 149 1.55 -4.40 1.19
N ILE A 150 0.28 -4.03 1.00
CA ILE A 150 -0.12 -2.71 0.53
C ILE A 150 0.27 -1.63 1.53
N LEU A 151 0.00 -1.85 2.82
CA LEU A 151 0.35 -0.89 3.88
C LEU A 151 1.87 -0.76 4.07
N SER A 152 2.61 -1.86 3.99
CA SER A 152 4.07 -1.87 4.08
C SER A 152 4.68 -1.10 2.90
N ALA A 153 4.21 -1.34 1.68
CA ALA A 153 4.66 -0.59 0.50
C ALA A 153 4.32 0.89 0.61
N ARG A 154 3.09 1.25 1.01
CA ARG A 154 2.68 2.64 1.26
C ARG A 154 3.60 3.33 2.24
N ASN A 155 3.90 2.69 3.37
CA ASN A 155 4.75 3.28 4.40
C ASN A 155 6.16 3.52 3.89
N ARG A 156 6.73 2.60 3.09
CA ARG A 156 8.04 2.79 2.44
C ARG A 156 8.06 3.95 1.44
N PHE A 157 7.00 4.15 0.67
CA PHE A 157 6.91 5.33 -0.22
C PHE A 157 6.74 6.62 0.57
N ARG A 158 5.91 6.60 1.61
CA ARG A 158 5.63 7.77 2.46
C ARG A 158 6.87 8.27 3.20
N THR A 159 7.85 7.42 3.52
CA THR A 159 9.13 7.90 4.08
C THR A 159 9.99 8.67 3.08
N LEU A 160 9.76 8.49 1.78
CA LEU A 160 10.47 9.17 0.69
C LEU A 160 9.69 10.38 0.14
N ASP A 161 8.39 10.43 0.36
CA ASP A 161 7.49 11.54 0.00
C ASP A 161 7.35 12.52 1.18
N SER A 162 8.34 13.38 1.36
CA SER A 162 8.33 14.39 2.44
C SER A 162 7.27 15.47 2.28
N GLU A 163 6.78 15.68 1.05
CA GLU A 163 5.79 16.72 0.72
C GLU A 163 4.36 16.17 0.73
N LEU A 164 4.19 14.86 0.96
CA LEU A 164 2.91 14.15 1.00
C LEU A 164 2.07 14.42 -0.25
N GLN A 165 2.73 14.45 -1.41
CA GLN A 165 2.08 14.67 -2.70
C GLN A 165 1.57 13.38 -3.33
N GLU A 166 1.74 12.24 -2.66
CA GLU A 166 1.43 10.90 -3.17
C GLU A 166 2.30 10.52 -4.39
N THR A 167 3.46 11.17 -4.51
CA THR A 167 4.39 10.97 -5.62
C THR A 167 5.81 10.73 -5.13
N VAL A 168 6.55 9.93 -5.88
CA VAL A 168 7.99 9.73 -5.70
C VAL A 168 8.71 9.82 -7.03
N THR A 169 9.99 10.16 -7.01
CA THR A 169 10.81 10.15 -8.22
C THR A 169 10.98 8.71 -8.76
N LYS A 170 11.28 8.60 -10.06
CA LYS A 170 11.52 7.31 -10.72
C LYS A 170 12.61 6.50 -10.03
N ASP A 171 13.67 7.16 -9.58
CA ASP A 171 14.78 6.51 -8.90
C ASP A 171 14.34 6.02 -7.51
N GLN A 172 13.66 6.86 -6.73
CA GLN A 172 13.06 6.42 -5.45
C GLN A 172 12.13 5.22 -5.64
N TYR A 173 11.30 5.22 -6.67
CA TYR A 173 10.41 4.09 -6.98
C TYR A 173 11.18 2.78 -7.23
N ARG A 174 12.28 2.85 -8.00
CA ARG A 174 13.10 1.67 -8.29
C ARG A 174 13.70 1.05 -7.04
N PHE A 175 14.08 1.87 -6.06
CA PHE A 175 14.67 1.38 -4.80
C PHE A 175 13.65 0.84 -3.80
N VAL A 176 12.36 1.19 -3.88
CA VAL A 176 11.35 0.67 -2.94
C VAL A 176 10.93 -0.74 -3.34
N PRO A 177 11.16 -1.78 -2.53
CA PRO A 177 10.72 -3.13 -2.86
C PRO A 177 9.20 -3.25 -2.70
N LEU A 178 8.56 -3.86 -3.70
CA LEU A 178 7.16 -4.27 -3.67
C LEU A 178 7.03 -5.71 -3.12
N TRP A 179 5.81 -6.13 -2.78
CA TRP A 179 5.57 -7.40 -2.09
C TRP A 179 5.96 -8.64 -2.89
N PHE A 180 5.90 -8.56 -4.22
CA PHE A 180 6.31 -9.67 -5.09
C PHE A 180 7.83 -9.86 -5.18
N PHE A 181 8.65 -9.04 -4.51
CA PHE A 181 10.09 -9.28 -4.33
C PHE A 181 10.44 -9.96 -3.00
N LYS A 182 9.45 -10.29 -2.14
CA LYS A 182 9.70 -10.97 -0.85
C LYS A 182 10.31 -12.37 -0.98
N TYR A 183 10.27 -12.96 -2.18
CA TYR A 183 10.78 -14.30 -2.46
C TYR A 183 12.17 -14.30 -3.13
N THR A 184 12.74 -13.12 -3.40
CA THR A 184 14.00 -12.97 -4.15
C THR A 184 15.13 -12.41 -3.29
N ASP A 185 15.17 -12.72 -1.99
CA ASP A 185 16.18 -12.20 -1.06
C ASP A 185 17.63 -12.62 -1.43
N ASP A 186 17.81 -13.54 -2.38
CA ASP A 186 19.11 -14.03 -2.90
C ASP A 186 19.45 -13.55 -4.33
N ILE A 187 19.02 -12.35 -4.74
CA ILE A 187 19.54 -11.77 -5.99
C ILE A 187 21.01 -11.35 -5.78
N SER A 188 21.94 -12.12 -6.38
CA SER A 188 23.37 -11.80 -6.50
C SER A 188 23.59 -10.38 -7.04
N SER A 189 24.65 -9.69 -6.60
CA SER A 189 25.05 -8.36 -7.10
C SER A 189 25.26 -8.32 -8.62
N ASP A 190 25.41 -9.47 -9.26
CA ASP A 190 25.59 -9.59 -10.70
C ASP A 190 24.33 -9.20 -11.51
N VAL A 191 23.13 -9.33 -10.94
CA VAL A 191 21.87 -9.04 -11.63
C VAL A 191 21.56 -7.54 -11.69
N GLU A 192 22.08 -6.76 -10.73
CA GLU A 192 21.99 -5.29 -10.71
C GLU A 192 22.77 -4.66 -11.89
N HIS A 193 23.85 -5.31 -12.33
CA HIS A 193 24.61 -4.91 -13.51
C HIS A 193 23.92 -5.29 -14.84
N ILE A 194 23.17 -6.39 -14.87
CA ILE A 194 22.38 -6.83 -16.04
C ILE A 194 21.22 -5.86 -16.30
N LEU A 195 20.57 -5.35 -15.24
CA LEU A 195 19.50 -4.35 -15.33
C LEU A 195 19.91 -3.05 -16.00
N PHE A 196 21.16 -2.62 -15.82
CA PHE A 196 21.66 -1.36 -16.38
C PHE A 196 22.04 -1.50 -17.86
N ASP A 197 22.62 -2.62 -18.29
CA ASP A 197 23.18 -2.76 -19.64
C ASP A 197 22.13 -3.30 -20.65
N ASP A 198 21.34 -4.32 -20.29
CA ASP A 198 20.36 -4.92 -21.22
C ASP A 198 19.10 -4.08 -21.37
N PHE A 199 18.65 -3.38 -20.33
CA PHE A 199 17.49 -2.51 -20.45
C PHE A 199 17.82 -1.27 -21.27
N GLN A 200 19.03 -0.71 -21.16
CA GLN A 200 19.45 0.43 -21.96
C GLN A 200 19.64 0.04 -23.43
N ARG A 201 20.19 -1.15 -23.70
CA ARG A 201 20.35 -1.68 -25.07
C ARG A 201 19.02 -2.08 -25.72
N THR A 202 18.16 -2.82 -25.02
CA THR A 202 16.85 -3.24 -25.55
C THR A 202 15.92 -2.04 -25.72
N PHE A 203 15.97 -1.06 -24.83
CA PHE A 203 15.20 0.19 -24.94
C PHE A 203 15.73 1.07 -26.09
N GLU A 204 17.05 1.27 -26.22
CA GLU A 204 17.63 2.04 -27.33
C GLU A 204 17.46 1.36 -28.70
N GLU A 205 17.44 0.03 -28.75
CA GLU A 205 17.13 -0.76 -29.94
C GLU A 205 15.62 -0.70 -30.29
N LEU A 206 14.72 -0.72 -29.28
CA LEU A 206 13.26 -0.58 -29.47
C LEU A 206 12.83 0.83 -29.92
N PHE A 207 13.64 1.85 -29.67
CA PHE A 207 13.38 3.25 -30.07
C PHE A 207 14.39 3.78 -31.11
N ALA A 208 15.17 2.89 -31.75
CA ALA A 208 16.15 3.27 -32.78
C ALA A 208 15.50 3.87 -34.05
N GLU A 209 14.19 3.65 -34.26
CA GLU A 209 13.45 4.17 -35.41
C GLU A 209 12.97 5.63 -35.24
N GLU A 210 13.11 6.23 -34.05
CA GLU A 210 12.78 7.65 -33.79
C GLU A 210 13.96 8.43 -33.21
N LYS A 211 15.18 8.18 -33.72
CA LYS A 211 16.36 8.99 -33.40
C LYS A 211 16.39 10.30 -34.19
N ASP A 212 15.66 11.28 -33.71
CA ASP A 212 16.17 12.65 -33.64
C ASP A 212 15.74 13.26 -32.30
N PHE A 213 16.75 13.70 -31.53
CA PHE A 213 16.72 14.47 -30.27
C PHE A 213 17.18 13.77 -28.96
N VAL A 214 18.48 13.99 -28.71
CA VAL A 214 19.15 14.34 -27.44
C VAL A 214 19.93 13.23 -26.71
N ASN A 215 21.21 13.56 -26.47
CA ASN A 215 22.29 12.76 -25.91
C ASN A 215 22.13 12.51 -24.38
N PRO A 216 22.09 11.25 -23.91
CA PRO A 216 21.86 10.86 -22.51
C PRO A 216 23.05 11.06 -21.56
N GLU A 217 24.26 11.32 -22.06
CA GLU A 217 25.47 11.42 -21.22
C GLU A 217 25.52 12.68 -20.32
N LYS A 218 24.60 13.64 -20.51
CA LYS A 218 24.59 14.90 -19.76
C LYS A 218 23.72 14.92 -18.49
N LEU A 219 22.93 13.88 -18.21
CA LEU A 219 21.96 13.88 -17.10
C LEU A 219 22.40 13.10 -15.84
N LEU A 220 23.47 12.30 -15.89
CA LEU A 220 23.87 11.43 -14.78
C LEU A 220 24.56 12.15 -13.60
N GLY A 221 24.59 13.47 -13.61
CA GLY A 221 25.35 14.29 -12.67
C GLY A 221 24.50 15.11 -11.72
N THR A 222 23.54 14.52 -10.99
CA THR A 222 22.88 15.23 -9.88
C THR A 222 22.36 14.30 -8.78
N ILE A 223 23.19 14.14 -7.74
CA ILE A 223 22.86 14.13 -6.30
C ILE A 223 21.77 13.15 -5.84
N ILE A 224 22.18 11.96 -5.38
CA ILE A 224 21.40 11.05 -4.54
C ILE A 224 21.40 11.60 -3.10
N PRO A 225 20.25 11.75 -2.41
CA PRO A 225 20.20 12.20 -1.02
C PRO A 225 20.86 11.19 -0.06
N GLU A 226 21.82 11.66 0.75
CA GLU A 226 22.60 10.89 1.74
C GLU A 226 21.77 9.94 2.64
N LYS A 227 20.51 10.28 2.92
CA LYS A 227 19.61 9.48 3.77
C LYS A 227 19.21 8.14 3.16
N ALA A 228 19.17 8.01 1.83
CA ALA A 228 18.88 6.75 1.15
C ALA A 228 20.05 5.75 1.30
N MET A 229 21.28 6.26 1.38
CA MET A 229 22.49 5.44 1.50
C MET A 229 22.70 4.87 2.90
N ASP A 230 22.23 5.55 3.96
CA ASP A 230 22.38 5.05 5.32
C ASP A 230 21.42 3.88 5.63
N TYR A 231 20.23 3.87 5.02
CA TYR A 231 19.34 2.69 5.05
C TYR A 231 19.99 1.49 4.34
N VAL A 232 20.63 1.73 3.18
CA VAL A 232 21.34 0.71 2.40
C VAL A 232 22.56 0.14 3.16
N ARG A 233 23.33 0.98 3.86
CA ARG A 233 24.46 0.52 4.69
C ARG A 233 24.01 -0.37 5.85
N SER A 234 22.84 -0.09 6.44
CA SER A 234 22.32 -0.89 7.55
C SER A 234 21.92 -2.31 7.14
N LEU A 235 21.50 -2.51 5.88
CA LEU A 235 21.16 -3.83 5.33
C LEU A 235 22.42 -4.65 4.94
N ARG A 236 23.52 -3.98 4.56
CA ARG A 236 24.78 -4.62 4.14
C ARG A 236 25.57 -5.32 5.26
N ILE A 237 25.44 -4.86 6.51
CA ILE A 237 26.29 -5.32 7.62
C ILE A 237 25.93 -6.74 8.11
N ASN A 238 24.77 -7.29 7.72
CA ASN A 238 24.29 -8.59 8.20
C ASN A 238 24.72 -9.81 7.37
N ARG A 239 25.40 -9.66 6.22
CA ARG A 239 25.89 -10.80 5.42
C ARG A 239 27.40 -10.96 5.60
N GLY A 240 27.78 -11.81 6.56
CA GLY A 240 29.15 -12.32 6.70
C GLY A 240 29.47 -13.24 5.52
N ILE A 241 30.34 -12.78 4.62
CA ILE A 241 30.82 -13.52 3.46
C ILE A 241 31.86 -14.53 3.95
N ASN A 242 31.60 -15.82 3.72
CA ASN A 242 32.65 -16.83 3.57
C ASN A 242 32.47 -17.44 2.17
N ASP A 243 33.35 -17.05 1.26
CA ASP A 243 33.58 -17.74 0.00
C ASP A 243 34.31 -19.05 0.28
N ASP A 244 33.72 -20.19 -0.10
CA ASP A 244 34.40 -21.33 -0.74
C ASP A 244 33.49 -22.56 -0.77
N VAL A 245 33.24 -23.08 -1.99
CA VAL A 245 33.24 -24.49 -2.44
C VAL A 245 32.30 -24.64 -3.65
N LEU A 246 32.89 -24.71 -4.85
CA LEU A 246 32.21 -25.05 -6.10
C LEU A 246 32.24 -26.57 -6.33
N LEU A 247 31.10 -27.21 -6.10
CA LEU A 247 30.69 -28.47 -6.73
C LEU A 247 29.19 -28.37 -6.98
N GLU A 248 28.79 -27.68 -8.05
CA GLU A 248 27.37 -27.44 -8.37
C GLU A 248 26.77 -28.65 -9.12
N ASP A 249 25.76 -29.28 -8.53
CA ASP A 249 24.93 -30.31 -9.16
C ASP A 249 24.06 -29.69 -10.28
N GLU A 250 23.82 -30.40 -11.39
CA GLU A 250 23.05 -29.87 -12.54
C GLU A 250 21.62 -29.43 -12.14
N GLU A 251 21.03 -30.04 -11.12
CA GLU A 251 19.72 -29.66 -10.58
C GLU A 251 19.75 -28.30 -9.87
N GLU A 252 20.84 -27.98 -9.18
CA GLU A 252 21.04 -26.69 -8.51
C GLU A 252 21.20 -25.57 -9.54
N LYS A 253 21.91 -25.83 -10.63
CA LYS A 253 22.06 -24.89 -11.75
C LYS A 253 20.73 -24.58 -12.46
N ILE A 254 19.87 -25.58 -12.64
CA ILE A 254 18.52 -25.40 -13.22
C ILE A 254 17.63 -24.59 -12.28
N MET A 255 17.74 -24.80 -10.96
CA MET A 255 16.99 -24.05 -9.96
C MET A 255 17.40 -22.57 -9.94
N VAL A 256 18.70 -22.29 -9.87
CA VAL A 256 19.26 -20.93 -9.90
C VAL A 256 18.88 -20.19 -11.18
N GLN A 257 18.91 -20.87 -12.32
CA GLN A 257 18.50 -20.27 -13.60
C GLN A 257 17.00 -19.92 -13.60
N ARG A 258 16.14 -20.81 -13.08
CA ARG A 258 14.70 -20.56 -13.00
C ARG A 258 14.38 -19.37 -12.10
N ASP A 259 15.08 -19.25 -10.97
CA ASP A 259 14.93 -18.13 -10.04
C ASP A 259 15.40 -16.81 -10.68
N ALA A 260 16.45 -16.84 -11.50
CA ALA A 260 16.92 -15.68 -12.25
C ALA A 260 15.93 -15.23 -13.34
N GLU A 261 15.30 -16.15 -14.07
CA GLU A 261 14.29 -15.83 -15.09
C GLU A 261 13.02 -15.24 -14.45
N GLU A 262 12.59 -15.77 -13.31
CA GLU A 262 11.45 -15.25 -12.56
C GLU A 262 11.74 -13.87 -11.94
N ALA A 263 12.92 -13.70 -11.35
CA ALA A 263 13.39 -12.40 -10.87
C ALA A 263 13.42 -11.36 -12.01
N LEU A 264 13.94 -11.72 -13.18
CA LEU A 264 13.95 -10.86 -14.36
C LEU A 264 12.53 -10.42 -14.74
N ARG A 265 11.58 -11.36 -14.82
CA ARG A 265 10.18 -11.04 -15.11
C ARG A 265 9.60 -10.04 -14.11
N LEU A 266 9.82 -10.24 -12.81
CA LEU A 266 9.29 -9.36 -11.76
C LEU A 266 9.92 -7.96 -11.82
N MET A 267 11.21 -7.86 -12.13
CA MET A 267 11.89 -6.57 -12.33
C MET A 267 11.35 -5.83 -13.55
N LEU A 268 11.17 -6.52 -14.67
CA LEU A 268 10.56 -5.94 -15.86
C LEU A 268 9.12 -5.48 -15.58
N ALA A 269 8.33 -6.28 -14.86
CA ALA A 269 6.97 -5.92 -14.47
C ALA A 269 6.94 -4.66 -13.60
N LYS A 270 7.87 -4.54 -12.64
CA LYS A 270 8.03 -3.34 -11.81
C LYS A 270 8.32 -2.10 -12.64
N GLU A 271 9.22 -2.17 -13.62
CA GLU A 271 9.50 -1.04 -14.50
C GLU A 271 8.30 -0.70 -15.41
N LEU A 272 7.54 -1.71 -15.87
CA LEU A 272 6.31 -1.46 -16.62
C LEU A 272 5.25 -0.75 -15.77
N LEU A 273 5.07 -1.17 -14.50
CA LEU A 273 4.22 -0.48 -13.54
C LEU A 273 4.68 0.96 -13.31
N CYS A 274 6.00 1.20 -13.19
CA CYS A 274 6.55 2.55 -13.09
C CYS A 274 6.02 3.44 -14.21
N GLN A 275 6.12 2.98 -15.46
CA GLN A 275 5.71 3.73 -16.65
C GLN A 275 4.21 3.99 -16.72
N MET A 276 3.39 3.04 -16.26
CA MET A 276 1.93 3.16 -16.26
C MET A 276 1.41 4.26 -15.31
N TYR A 277 2.15 4.54 -14.24
CA TYR A 277 1.77 5.47 -13.17
C TYR A 277 2.65 6.73 -13.11
N LEU A 278 3.42 7.01 -14.17
CA LEU A 278 4.08 8.31 -14.33
C LEU A 278 3.04 9.42 -14.52
N ILE A 279 3.16 10.49 -13.72
CA ILE A 279 2.39 11.74 -13.90
C ILE A 279 3.14 12.68 -14.84
N ASP A 280 4.47 12.69 -14.75
CA ASP A 280 5.37 13.46 -15.61
C ASP A 280 6.60 12.61 -16.00
N ARG A 281 7.68 13.24 -16.47
CA ARG A 281 8.90 12.51 -16.91
C ARG A 281 9.68 11.87 -15.77
N TYR A 282 9.43 12.25 -14.53
CA TYR A 282 10.25 11.92 -13.37
C TYR A 282 9.43 11.44 -12.16
N SER A 283 8.15 11.77 -12.07
CA SER A 283 7.32 11.51 -10.89
C SER A 283 6.32 10.38 -11.12
N VAL A 284 6.28 9.42 -10.20
CA VAL A 284 5.38 8.26 -10.17
C VAL A 284 4.33 8.46 -9.09
N ASN A 285 3.05 8.31 -9.43
CA ASN A 285 1.97 8.27 -8.45
C ASN A 285 1.92 6.89 -7.77
N TYR A 286 2.52 6.78 -6.59
CA TYR A 286 2.58 5.49 -5.90
C TYR A 286 1.23 5.12 -5.27
N THR A 287 0.39 6.09 -4.87
CA THR A 287 -0.93 5.80 -4.31
C THR A 287 -1.86 5.19 -5.36
N ALA A 288 -1.92 5.77 -6.56
CA ALA A 288 -2.69 5.24 -7.69
C ALA A 288 -2.19 3.85 -8.11
N LEU A 289 -0.88 3.64 -8.09
CA LEU A 289 -0.29 2.32 -8.32
C LEU A 289 -0.77 1.31 -7.29
N LEU A 290 -0.67 1.63 -5.99
CA LEU A 290 -1.07 0.71 -4.92
C LEU A 290 -2.58 0.45 -4.93
N LEU A 291 -3.42 1.45 -5.23
CA LEU A 291 -4.86 1.29 -5.40
C LEU A 291 -5.23 0.24 -6.45
N ALA A 292 -4.42 0.10 -7.51
CA ALA A 292 -4.67 -0.89 -8.54
C ALA A 292 -4.50 -2.34 -8.07
N PHE A 293 -3.86 -2.55 -6.90
CA PHE A 293 -3.67 -3.84 -6.27
C PHE A 293 -4.57 -4.05 -5.04
N CYS A 294 -5.46 -3.10 -4.71
CA CYS A 294 -6.50 -3.28 -3.69
C CYS A 294 -7.61 -4.19 -4.21
N LYS A 295 -7.30 -5.47 -4.35
CA LYS A 295 -8.17 -6.51 -4.91
C LYS A 295 -8.17 -7.74 -4.00
N ASP A 296 -9.29 -8.45 -3.98
CA ASP A 296 -9.42 -9.73 -3.28
C ASP A 296 -10.43 -10.65 -4.00
N GLU A 297 -10.58 -11.90 -3.58
CA GLU A 297 -11.68 -12.74 -4.08
C GLU A 297 -13.03 -12.19 -3.60
N ASP A 298 -13.07 -11.68 -2.37
CA ASP A 298 -14.22 -10.93 -1.85
C ASP A 298 -14.07 -9.43 -2.16
N PRO A 299 -14.92 -8.82 -3.00
CA PRO A 299 -14.83 -7.40 -3.33
C PRO A 299 -14.92 -6.46 -2.11
N ARG A 300 -15.54 -6.91 -1.00
CA ARG A 300 -15.60 -6.14 0.26
C ARG A 300 -14.23 -6.03 0.90
N VAL A 301 -13.44 -7.12 0.87
CA VAL A 301 -12.06 -7.13 1.33
C VAL A 301 -11.19 -6.29 0.40
N GLY A 302 -11.42 -6.35 -0.92
CA GLY A 302 -10.75 -5.47 -1.89
C GLY A 302 -11.00 -3.98 -1.63
N LEU A 303 -12.24 -3.57 -1.38
CA LEU A 303 -12.58 -2.20 -0.98
C LEU A 303 -11.99 -1.86 0.40
N GLY A 304 -11.99 -2.79 1.34
CA GLY A 304 -11.33 -2.67 2.64
C GLY A 304 -9.83 -2.38 2.53
N LYS A 305 -9.12 -3.03 1.61
CA LYS A 305 -7.71 -2.72 1.30
C LYS A 305 -7.54 -1.30 0.76
N ALA A 306 -8.45 -0.82 -0.09
CA ALA A 306 -8.40 0.53 -0.63
C ALA A 306 -8.65 1.61 0.45
N LEU A 307 -9.61 1.37 1.35
CA LEU A 307 -9.86 2.21 2.52
C LEU A 307 -8.66 2.19 3.48
N SER A 308 -8.08 1.02 3.72
CA SER A 308 -6.88 0.86 4.53
C SER A 308 -5.69 1.62 3.95
N LEU A 309 -5.51 1.60 2.62
CA LEU A 309 -4.49 2.37 1.94
C LEU A 309 -4.70 3.88 2.12
N ALA A 310 -5.94 4.36 2.00
CA ALA A 310 -6.24 5.79 2.19
C ALA A 310 -5.96 6.23 3.63
N ILE A 311 -6.46 5.50 4.62
CA ILE A 311 -6.30 5.80 6.04
C ILE A 311 -4.84 5.61 6.49
N GLY A 312 -4.16 4.59 5.97
CA GLY A 312 -2.80 4.21 6.36
C GLY A 312 -2.73 3.19 7.49
N THR A 313 -3.87 2.58 7.84
CA THR A 313 -3.98 1.56 8.86
C THR A 313 -5.03 0.56 8.38
N GLU A 314 -4.89 -0.68 8.82
CA GLU A 314 -5.84 -1.76 8.52
C GLU A 314 -7.25 -1.38 8.97
N VAL A 315 -8.23 -1.53 8.08
CA VAL A 315 -9.66 -1.31 8.35
C VAL A 315 -10.32 -2.64 8.65
N CYS A 316 -11.19 -2.68 9.65
CA CYS A 316 -11.95 -3.89 9.98
C CYS A 316 -12.95 -4.20 8.86
N THR A 317 -12.74 -5.32 8.16
CA THR A 317 -13.66 -5.83 7.13
C THR A 317 -14.55 -6.96 7.64
N ASP A 318 -14.15 -7.60 8.75
CA ASP A 318 -14.86 -8.75 9.31
C ASP A 318 -16.09 -8.31 10.12
N PHE A 319 -17.23 -8.91 9.81
CA PHE A 319 -18.49 -8.54 10.45
C PHE A 319 -18.56 -8.98 11.92
N GLU A 320 -18.07 -10.17 12.25
CA GLU A 320 -18.14 -10.70 13.60
C GLU A 320 -17.19 -9.94 14.56
N GLU A 321 -15.99 -9.63 14.10
CA GLU A 321 -15.02 -8.81 14.82
C GLU A 321 -15.56 -7.39 15.04
N GLY A 322 -16.15 -6.80 14.01
CA GLY A 322 -16.77 -5.47 14.10
C GLY A 322 -17.91 -5.41 15.10
N GLU A 323 -18.81 -6.40 15.15
CA GLU A 323 -19.90 -6.43 16.14
C GLU A 323 -19.40 -6.69 17.57
N LYS A 324 -18.33 -7.48 17.75
CA LYS A 324 -17.66 -7.60 19.07
C LYS A 324 -17.12 -6.26 19.56
N TYR A 325 -16.58 -5.44 18.65
CA TYR A 325 -16.13 -4.09 18.98
C TYR A 325 -17.30 -3.19 19.38
N VAL A 326 -18.45 -3.29 18.71
CA VAL A 326 -19.68 -2.57 19.08
C VAL A 326 -20.15 -2.95 20.48
N GLU A 327 -20.20 -4.25 20.80
CA GLU A 327 -20.59 -4.73 22.13
C GLU A 327 -19.68 -4.14 23.21
N LYS A 328 -18.36 -4.15 22.98
CA LYS A 328 -17.37 -3.56 23.89
C LYS A 328 -17.62 -2.06 24.12
N ILE A 329 -17.90 -1.27 23.07
CA ILE A 329 -18.22 0.16 23.21
C ILE A 329 -19.46 0.36 24.07
N LEU A 330 -20.53 -0.40 23.81
CA LEU A 330 -21.78 -0.26 24.53
C LEU A 330 -21.63 -0.63 26.01
N GLU A 331 -20.87 -1.68 26.31
CA GLU A 331 -20.53 -2.05 27.69
C GLU A 331 -19.75 -0.94 28.41
N GLU A 332 -18.76 -0.35 27.74
CA GLU A 332 -17.98 0.75 28.30
C GLU A 332 -18.83 1.99 28.55
N LYS A 333 -19.70 2.38 27.60
CA LYS A 333 -20.64 3.49 27.80
C LYS A 333 -21.62 3.23 28.94
N ARG A 334 -22.16 2.02 29.06
CA ARG A 334 -23.03 1.64 30.20
C ARG A 334 -22.28 1.74 31.52
N TYR A 335 -21.02 1.30 31.56
CA TYR A 335 -20.19 1.38 32.76
C TYR A 335 -19.90 2.84 33.15
N ILE A 336 -19.54 3.70 32.19
CA ILE A 336 -19.33 5.13 32.42
C ILE A 336 -20.61 5.79 32.92
N ALA A 337 -21.77 5.51 32.30
CA ALA A 337 -23.06 6.06 32.74
C ALA A 337 -23.41 5.64 34.18
N GLN A 338 -23.09 4.40 34.58
CA GLN A 338 -23.26 3.93 35.96
C GLN A 338 -22.33 4.67 36.93
N LEU A 339 -21.06 4.88 36.56
CA LEU A 339 -20.11 5.66 37.36
C LEU A 339 -20.55 7.12 37.52
N GLU A 340 -21.02 7.76 36.44
CA GLU A 340 -21.53 9.13 36.47
C GLU A 340 -22.77 9.25 37.35
N SER A 341 -23.71 8.30 37.25
CA SER A 341 -24.90 8.25 38.11
C SER A 341 -24.52 8.11 39.59
N THR A 342 -23.59 7.21 39.91
CA THR A 342 -23.08 7.03 41.28
C THR A 342 -22.40 8.31 41.80
N ARG A 343 -21.62 8.98 40.96
CA ARG A 343 -20.97 10.24 41.29
C ARG A 343 -21.97 11.37 41.53
N GLN A 344 -23.07 11.42 40.77
CA GLN A 344 -24.15 12.38 40.96
C GLN A 344 -24.85 12.17 42.30
N LEU A 345 -25.19 10.92 42.65
CA LEU A 345 -25.78 10.59 43.96
C LEU A 345 -24.89 11.04 45.12
N LEU A 346 -23.60 10.72 45.08
CA LEU A 346 -22.65 11.15 46.13
C LEU A 346 -22.54 12.68 46.21
N ARG A 347 -22.63 13.38 45.08
CA ARG A 347 -22.62 14.84 45.05
C ARG A 347 -23.87 15.43 45.68
N GLU A 348 -25.04 14.86 45.42
CA GLU A 348 -26.31 15.26 46.04
C GLU A 348 -26.30 15.03 47.56
N GLU A 349 -25.81 13.87 48.02
CA GLU A 349 -25.63 13.57 49.44
C GLU A 349 -24.67 14.57 50.11
N ALA A 350 -23.53 14.87 49.48
CA ALA A 350 -22.58 15.84 50.01
C ALA A 350 -23.18 17.25 50.11
N ILE A 351 -23.97 17.67 49.11
CA ILE A 351 -24.71 18.94 49.14
C ILE A 351 -25.72 18.95 50.29
N GLN A 352 -26.42 17.84 50.53
CA GLN A 352 -27.39 17.71 51.60
C GLN A 352 -26.73 17.79 52.99
N VAL A 353 -25.62 17.08 53.19
CA VAL A 353 -24.83 17.16 54.44
C VAL A 353 -24.31 18.58 54.66
N ALA A 354 -23.80 19.24 53.62
CA ALA A 354 -23.35 20.63 53.74
C ALA A 354 -24.48 21.58 54.15
N LYS A 355 -25.69 21.41 53.58
CA LYS A 355 -26.88 22.18 53.97
C LYS A 355 -27.23 21.97 55.45
N GLU A 356 -27.21 20.73 55.93
CA GLU A 356 -27.50 20.41 57.33
C GLU A 356 -26.47 21.04 58.28
N ILE A 357 -25.18 20.98 57.95
CA ILE A 357 -24.12 21.63 58.72
C ILE A 357 -24.34 23.15 58.75
N THR A 358 -24.64 23.77 57.60
CA THR A 358 -24.89 25.22 57.55
C THR A 358 -26.11 25.62 58.36
N ASN A 359 -27.20 24.85 58.30
CA ASN A 359 -28.41 25.13 59.07
C ASN A 359 -28.13 25.00 60.58
N PHE A 360 -27.41 23.97 61.00
CA PHE A 360 -26.99 23.81 62.40
C PHE A 360 -26.12 24.98 62.89
N LEU A 361 -25.18 25.45 62.07
CA LEU A 361 -24.35 26.61 62.41
C LEU A 361 -25.18 27.90 62.51
N VAL A 362 -26.16 28.09 61.64
CA VAL A 362 -27.09 29.23 61.70
C VAL A 362 -27.95 29.16 62.96
N GLU A 363 -28.54 28.00 63.27
CA GLU A 363 -29.38 27.81 64.46
C GLU A 363 -28.59 27.98 65.76
N SER A 364 -27.36 27.46 65.84
CA SER A 364 -26.48 27.64 67.00
C SER A 364 -26.00 29.09 67.16
N ALA A 365 -25.78 29.83 66.06
CA ALA A 365 -25.49 31.27 66.13
C ALA A 365 -26.69 32.07 66.62
N VAL A 366 -27.91 31.75 66.18
CA VAL A 366 -29.15 32.40 66.67
C VAL A 366 -29.38 32.11 68.16
N ALA A 367 -29.15 30.86 68.60
CA ALA A 367 -29.23 30.50 70.02
C ALA A 367 -28.14 31.17 70.88
N GLY A 368 -26.94 31.38 70.34
CA GLY A 368 -25.85 32.13 70.97
C GLY A 368 -26.11 33.64 71.08
N VAL A 369 -26.93 34.21 70.18
CA VAL A 369 -27.32 35.64 70.23
C VAL A 369 -28.42 35.91 71.28
N THR A 370 -29.20 34.90 71.67
CA THR A 370 -30.20 35.04 72.75
C THR A 370 -29.64 34.96 74.18
N ILE A 371 -28.34 34.74 74.36
CA ILE A 371 -27.67 34.81 75.68
C ILE A 371 -26.52 35.82 75.59
N THR A 372 -26.85 37.10 75.41
CA THR A 372 -25.93 38.20 75.70
C THR A 372 -26.65 39.34 76.41
N GLU A 373 -27.24 39.03 77.55
CA GLU A 373 -27.21 39.98 78.66
C GLU A 373 -26.53 39.27 79.83
N GLU A 374 -25.45 39.90 80.31
CA GLU A 374 -24.76 39.68 81.57
C GLU A 374 -23.56 38.69 81.63
N THR A 375 -22.41 39.33 81.86
CA THR A 375 -21.24 38.93 82.65
C THR A 375 -20.04 38.21 82.02
N ASN A 376 -18.91 38.81 82.37
CA ASN A 376 -17.51 38.42 82.26
C ASN A 376 -17.18 36.95 82.59
N GLU A 377 -16.01 36.58 82.05
CA GLU A 377 -15.01 35.62 82.55
C GLU A 377 -15.10 34.13 82.13
N TYR A 378 -14.08 33.76 81.33
CA TYR A 378 -13.46 32.45 81.07
C TYR A 378 -14.32 31.25 80.65
N THR A 379 -14.08 30.75 79.43
CA THR A 379 -13.40 29.47 79.12
C THR A 379 -13.73 29.00 77.69
N LEU A 380 -12.70 28.72 76.87
CA LEU A 380 -12.84 27.79 75.73
C LEU A 380 -13.20 26.40 76.29
N PRO A 381 -14.24 25.71 75.78
CA PRO A 381 -13.97 24.57 74.87
C PRO A 381 -15.14 24.29 73.89
N ARG A 382 -14.94 23.92 72.62
CA ARG A 382 -14.44 22.62 72.16
C ARG A 382 -14.08 22.73 70.68
N ARG A 383 -12.85 22.35 70.38
CA ARG A 383 -12.29 22.11 69.05
C ARG A 383 -13.10 20.98 68.38
N LEU A 384 -13.75 21.25 67.24
CA LEU A 384 -14.29 20.18 66.39
C LEU A 384 -13.10 19.45 65.76
N ILE A 385 -12.91 18.20 66.17
CA ILE A 385 -11.91 17.30 65.60
C ILE A 385 -12.63 16.45 64.55
N ILE A 386 -12.33 16.67 63.28
CA ILE A 386 -12.66 15.72 62.21
C ILE A 386 -11.45 14.77 62.12
N GLN A 387 -11.64 13.51 62.50
CA GLN A 387 -10.63 12.46 62.29
C GLN A 387 -10.75 11.90 60.88
N LYS A 388 -9.64 11.90 60.13
CA LYS A 388 -9.44 11.05 58.95
C LYS A 388 -9.43 9.57 59.38
N ILE A 389 -9.97 8.69 58.53
CA ILE A 389 -10.09 7.23 58.76
C ILE A 389 -8.74 6.50 58.69
N ASP A 390 -7.66 7.20 58.42
CA ASP A 390 -6.30 6.68 58.27
C ASP A 390 -5.33 7.67 58.95
N GLY A 391 -5.05 7.38 60.22
CA GLY A 391 -4.33 8.27 61.13
C GLY A 391 -2.90 8.59 60.68
N SER A 392 -2.66 9.85 60.32
CA SER A 392 -1.57 10.71 60.85
C SER A 392 -1.52 12.06 60.09
N GLY A 393 -1.55 13.17 60.83
CA GLY A 393 -1.28 14.53 60.34
C GLY A 393 -2.48 15.49 60.36
N GLU A 394 -2.34 16.61 61.08
CA GLU A 394 -3.24 17.78 61.00
C GLU A 394 -3.04 18.49 59.63
N ILE A 395 -4.13 18.93 58.99
CA ILE A 395 -4.07 19.76 57.76
C ILE A 395 -4.59 21.16 58.10
N ASP A 396 -3.80 22.19 57.80
CA ASP A 396 -4.19 23.60 57.83
C ASP A 396 -5.04 23.92 56.60
N ILE A 397 -6.22 24.50 56.81
CA ILE A 397 -7.24 24.76 55.77
C ILE A 397 -6.77 25.86 54.80
N SER A 398 -5.73 26.61 55.16
CA SER A 398 -5.18 27.72 54.36
C SER A 398 -4.49 27.26 53.06
N GLU A 399 -4.07 25.99 52.94
CA GLU A 399 -3.39 25.46 51.73
C GLU A 399 -4.35 24.93 50.64
N LEU A 400 -5.61 24.64 50.96
CA LEU A 400 -6.59 24.08 50.01
C LEU A 400 -7.23 25.12 49.07
N LEU A 401 -7.02 26.41 49.32
CA LEU A 401 -7.68 27.52 48.61
C LEU A 401 -6.76 28.26 47.62
N HIS A 402 -5.53 27.82 47.39
CA HIS A 402 -4.58 28.47 46.46
C HIS A 402 -4.37 27.76 45.11
N GLY A 403 -5.19 26.76 44.79
CA GLY A 403 -5.04 25.95 43.57
C GLY A 403 -6.12 26.08 42.51
N ILE A 404 -7.00 27.09 42.55
CA ILE A 404 -8.03 27.31 41.52
C ILE A 404 -7.62 28.52 40.66
N PRO A 405 -7.13 28.33 39.42
CA PRO A 405 -6.99 29.44 38.48
C PRO A 405 -8.37 29.91 38.01
N ASN A 406 -8.53 31.23 37.94
CA ASN A 406 -9.74 31.94 37.56
C ASN A 406 -10.31 31.50 36.21
N MET A 407 -11.60 31.17 36.21
CA MET A 407 -12.40 30.79 35.05
C MET A 407 -12.95 32.04 34.34
N GLU A 408 -12.08 32.85 33.73
CA GLU A 408 -12.51 34.07 33.01
C GLU A 408 -11.64 34.47 31.79
N GLN A 409 -10.88 33.52 31.19
CA GLN A 409 -10.06 33.79 29.99
C GLN A 409 -10.25 32.77 28.84
N ILE A 410 -11.49 32.39 28.54
CA ILE A 410 -11.80 31.60 27.32
C ILE A 410 -13.03 32.19 26.64
N PHE A 411 -12.95 33.47 26.25
CA PHE A 411 -13.84 34.10 25.29
C PHE A 411 -13.13 35.34 24.75
N ASP A 412 -12.39 35.22 23.64
CA ASP A 412 -12.57 36.10 22.47
C ASP A 412 -11.65 35.71 21.32
N SER A 413 -12.25 35.56 20.14
CA SER A 413 -11.88 36.21 18.87
C SER A 413 -12.04 35.29 17.66
N THR A 414 -13.16 35.51 16.97
CA THR A 414 -13.37 35.14 15.57
C THR A 414 -12.95 36.33 14.68
N VAL A 415 -12.73 36.01 13.39
CA VAL A 415 -12.73 36.89 12.20
C VAL A 415 -11.35 37.33 11.70
N ASP A 416 -10.90 36.73 10.58
CA ASP A 416 -10.75 37.53 9.36
C ASP A 416 -10.88 36.72 8.04
N LYS A 417 -11.39 37.41 7.02
CA LYS A 417 -11.73 36.90 5.68
C LYS A 417 -10.66 37.27 4.65
N SER A 418 -10.37 36.39 3.69
CA SER A 418 -10.28 36.77 2.26
C SER A 418 -10.11 35.56 1.32
N ASN A 419 -10.93 35.57 0.27
CA ASN A 419 -10.89 34.72 -0.93
C ASN A 419 -9.53 34.75 -1.65
N ASP A 420 -9.15 33.61 -2.25
CA ASP A 420 -8.81 33.58 -3.67
C ASP A 420 -9.05 32.18 -4.29
N LEU A 421 -9.82 32.17 -5.37
CA LEU A 421 -10.18 31.02 -6.19
C LEU A 421 -8.98 30.61 -7.07
N ARG A 422 -8.47 29.38 -6.91
CA ARG A 422 -7.85 28.62 -8.01
C ARG A 422 -8.22 27.14 -7.93
N THR A 423 -8.93 26.71 -8.95
CA THR A 423 -9.34 25.34 -9.23
C THR A 423 -8.12 24.49 -9.56
N SER A 424 -7.73 23.57 -8.68
CA SER A 424 -6.82 22.47 -8.98
C SER A 424 -7.18 21.26 -8.12
N SER A 425 -7.41 20.14 -8.77
CA SER A 425 -7.65 18.83 -8.17
C SER A 425 -6.41 18.34 -7.43
N SER A 426 -6.40 18.57 -6.12
CA SER A 426 -5.44 18.00 -5.18
C SER A 426 -6.26 17.24 -4.14
N ILE A 427 -5.98 15.96 -3.96
CA ILE A 427 -6.61 15.14 -2.93
C ILE A 427 -6.10 15.69 -1.57
N ILE A 428 -6.94 16.57 -1.01
CA ILE A 428 -7.11 17.01 0.39
C ILE A 428 -5.85 17.23 1.25
N THR A 429 -5.69 18.50 1.68
CA THR A 429 -4.74 18.99 2.69
C THR A 429 -4.98 18.40 4.09
N LEU A 430 -3.88 17.93 4.67
CA LEU A 430 -3.70 17.16 5.89
C LEU A 430 -3.71 18.03 7.18
N GLU A 431 -4.73 18.87 7.38
CA GLU A 431 -4.88 19.62 8.65
C GLU A 431 -5.95 19.02 9.57
N SER A 432 -6.87 18.19 9.05
CA SER A 432 -7.92 17.56 9.86
C SER A 432 -7.54 16.19 10.47
N TYR A 433 -6.30 15.72 10.28
CA TYR A 433 -5.86 14.38 10.75
C TYR A 433 -5.08 14.41 12.06
N GLN A 434 -4.57 15.57 12.50
CA GLN A 434 -3.75 15.65 13.72
C GLN A 434 -4.53 15.37 15.01
N GLU A 435 -5.85 15.60 15.04
CA GLU A 435 -6.68 15.24 16.20
C GLU A 435 -7.06 13.75 16.24
N PHE A 436 -6.84 12.99 15.15
CA PHE A 436 -7.17 11.57 15.08
C PHE A 436 -5.99 10.64 15.43
N GLU A 437 -4.74 11.14 15.37
CA GLU A 437 -3.54 10.32 15.59
C GLU A 437 -3.30 9.93 17.06
N GLU A 438 -3.90 10.62 18.05
CA GLU A 438 -3.63 10.34 19.46
C GLU A 438 -4.35 9.09 20.04
N ARG A 439 -5.12 8.34 19.23
CA ARG A 439 -5.89 7.16 19.70
C ARG A 439 -5.61 5.83 18.99
N ILE A 440 -4.56 5.74 18.17
CA ILE A 440 -4.25 4.49 17.45
C ILE A 440 -3.54 3.51 18.40
N GLU A 441 -4.31 2.81 19.23
CA GLU A 441 -3.91 1.46 19.69
C GLU A 441 -3.64 0.60 18.45
N ARG A 442 -2.66 -0.32 18.52
CA ARG A 442 -2.21 -1.19 17.41
C ARG A 442 -3.29 -2.21 16.95
N GLY A 443 -4.47 -1.75 16.60
CA GLY A 443 -5.61 -2.54 16.13
C GLY A 443 -6.21 -1.95 14.86
N PRO A 444 -7.16 -2.66 14.25
CA PRO A 444 -7.84 -2.17 13.06
C PRO A 444 -8.66 -0.91 13.36
N VAL A 445 -8.83 -0.09 12.32
CA VAL A 445 -9.72 1.06 12.32
C VAL A 445 -11.14 0.56 12.08
N TYR A 446 -12.02 0.81 13.05
CA TYR A 446 -13.44 0.44 12.97
C TYR A 446 -14.33 1.58 12.48
N TRP A 447 -13.86 2.82 12.44
CA TRP A 447 -14.67 3.99 12.07
C TRP A 447 -14.19 4.60 10.75
N LEU A 448 -15.13 4.80 9.83
CA LEU A 448 -14.87 5.34 8.49
C LEU A 448 -15.45 6.74 8.33
N PRO A 449 -14.59 7.74 8.09
CA PRO A 449 -15.02 9.08 7.73
C PRO A 449 -15.65 9.16 6.34
N PHE A 450 -16.74 9.92 6.20
CA PHE A 450 -17.44 10.10 4.92
C PHE A 450 -16.52 10.57 3.80
N HIS A 451 -15.63 11.53 4.08
CA HIS A 451 -14.73 12.08 3.06
C HIS A 451 -13.73 11.04 2.55
N VAL A 452 -13.28 10.11 3.40
CA VAL A 452 -12.39 9.01 3.00
C VAL A 452 -13.11 8.07 2.05
N CYS A 453 -14.31 7.62 2.42
CA CYS A 453 -15.12 6.74 1.58
C CYS A 453 -15.43 7.41 0.22
N MET A 454 -15.82 8.68 0.23
CA MET A 454 -16.04 9.44 -1.00
C MET A 454 -14.78 9.54 -1.86
N ALA A 455 -13.63 9.85 -1.28
CA ALA A 455 -12.38 10.01 -2.02
C ALA A 455 -11.95 8.68 -2.65
N VAL A 456 -11.98 7.58 -1.89
CA VAL A 456 -11.62 6.25 -2.37
C VAL A 456 -12.56 5.79 -3.49
N LEU A 457 -13.87 5.88 -3.29
CA LEU A 457 -14.84 5.48 -4.31
C LEU A 457 -14.74 6.35 -5.56
N SER A 458 -14.51 7.66 -5.41
CA SER A 458 -14.36 8.55 -6.57
C SER A 458 -13.08 8.28 -7.36
N ALA A 459 -11.99 7.95 -6.69
CA ALA A 459 -10.70 7.63 -7.33
C ALA A 459 -10.73 6.25 -8.01
N THR A 460 -11.40 5.26 -7.41
CA THR A 460 -11.43 3.88 -7.90
C THR A 460 -12.56 3.60 -8.88
N LEU A 461 -13.69 4.33 -8.77
CA LEU A 461 -14.87 4.21 -9.61
C LEU A 461 -15.24 5.57 -10.25
N PRO A 462 -14.37 6.16 -11.08
CA PRO A 462 -14.57 7.50 -11.63
C PRO A 462 -15.82 7.61 -12.51
N TRP A 463 -16.21 6.53 -13.20
CA TRP A 463 -17.46 6.49 -13.98
C TRP A 463 -18.67 6.62 -13.06
N HIS A 464 -18.79 5.77 -12.03
CA HIS A 464 -19.89 5.83 -11.06
C HIS A 464 -19.95 7.20 -10.37
N ALA A 465 -18.81 7.75 -9.96
CA ALA A 465 -18.74 9.06 -9.34
C ALA A 465 -19.20 10.21 -10.25
N SER A 466 -19.07 10.04 -11.56
CA SER A 466 -19.50 11.02 -12.56
C SER A 466 -20.97 10.87 -12.96
N GLN A 467 -21.63 9.75 -12.64
CA GLN A 467 -23.03 9.53 -13.00
C GLN A 467 -23.98 10.35 -12.13
N PRO A 468 -24.91 11.12 -12.73
CA PRO A 468 -25.90 11.88 -11.98
C PRO A 468 -27.03 11.00 -11.42
N ASP A 469 -27.22 9.81 -11.99
CA ASP A 469 -28.25 8.84 -11.60
C ASP A 469 -27.64 7.44 -11.57
N LEU A 470 -27.31 6.97 -10.36
CA LEU A 470 -26.84 5.61 -10.13
C LEU A 470 -28.01 4.68 -9.84
N PHE A 471 -28.00 3.51 -10.47
CA PHE A 471 -29.00 2.45 -10.25
C PHE A 471 -30.45 2.91 -10.43
N GLN A 472 -30.68 3.91 -11.30
CA GLN A 472 -32.02 4.47 -11.60
C GLN A 472 -32.72 5.08 -10.37
N THR A 473 -31.94 5.50 -9.37
CA THR A 473 -32.43 6.08 -8.11
C THR A 473 -32.66 7.59 -8.19
N LYS A 474 -32.23 8.25 -9.29
CA LYS A 474 -32.14 9.70 -9.47
C LYS A 474 -31.21 10.39 -8.46
N LYS A 475 -30.29 9.64 -7.87
CA LYS A 475 -29.30 10.13 -6.90
C LYS A 475 -27.89 9.90 -7.43
N SER A 476 -27.01 10.85 -7.16
CA SER A 476 -25.57 10.73 -7.38
C SER A 476 -24.90 9.85 -6.33
N LEU A 477 -23.66 9.40 -6.60
CA LEU A 477 -22.87 8.59 -5.66
C LEU A 477 -22.77 9.24 -4.28
N ARG A 478 -22.54 10.57 -4.25
CA ARG A 478 -22.43 11.34 -3.02
C ARG A 478 -23.73 11.34 -2.21
N GLN A 479 -24.88 11.41 -2.87
CA GLN A 479 -26.18 11.41 -2.21
C GLN A 479 -26.51 10.01 -1.67
N LEU A 480 -26.30 8.96 -2.47
CA LEU A 480 -26.50 7.59 -2.02
C LEU A 480 -25.58 7.24 -0.85
N LEU A 481 -24.30 7.61 -0.92
CA LEU A 481 -23.39 7.42 0.19
C LEU A 481 -23.82 8.22 1.44
N ARG A 482 -24.42 9.41 1.25
CA ARG A 482 -24.94 10.19 2.37
C ARG A 482 -26.12 9.47 3.03
N ASP A 483 -27.03 8.92 2.23
CA ASP A 483 -28.14 8.11 2.75
C ASP A 483 -27.61 6.90 3.53
N VAL A 484 -26.57 6.20 3.04
CA VAL A 484 -25.92 5.11 3.78
C VAL A 484 -25.39 5.57 5.15
N TYR A 485 -24.76 6.74 5.20
CA TYR A 485 -24.25 7.28 6.46
C TYR A 485 -25.36 7.64 7.44
N ASP A 486 -26.46 8.21 6.92
CA ASP A 486 -27.64 8.53 7.72
C ASP A 486 -28.35 7.24 8.22
N ASP A 487 -28.39 6.18 7.40
CA ASP A 487 -29.00 4.88 7.73
C ASP A 487 -28.17 4.09 8.76
N LEU A 488 -26.84 4.21 8.71
CA LEU A 488 -25.92 3.52 9.63
C LEU A 488 -25.61 4.32 10.91
N TYR A 489 -26.07 5.57 10.98
CA TYR A 489 -25.82 6.43 12.14
C TYR A 489 -26.56 5.92 13.39
N ASP A 490 -25.82 5.80 14.48
CA ASP A 490 -26.33 5.36 15.77
C ASP A 490 -25.83 6.30 16.87
N GLU A 491 -26.76 7.08 17.45
CA GLU A 491 -26.49 8.04 18.53
C GLU A 491 -25.94 7.37 19.80
N GLU A 492 -26.24 6.08 20.01
CA GLU A 492 -25.68 5.33 21.14
C GLU A 492 -24.21 5.00 20.92
N LEU A 493 -23.73 4.98 19.67
CA LEU A 493 -22.36 4.59 19.32
C LEU A 493 -21.48 5.81 19.03
N SER A 494 -21.94 6.76 18.21
CA SER A 494 -21.17 7.95 17.81
C SER A 494 -22.01 9.23 17.91
N ASN A 495 -21.36 10.34 18.27
CA ASN A 495 -21.95 11.68 18.20
C ASN A 495 -21.69 12.37 16.86
N ASP A 496 -20.85 11.77 16.00
CA ASP A 496 -20.46 12.30 14.71
C ASP A 496 -21.18 11.55 13.57
N LYS A 497 -21.96 12.30 12.78
CA LYS A 497 -22.74 11.80 11.64
C LYS A 497 -21.88 11.54 10.40
N ASP A 498 -20.65 12.04 10.37
CA ASP A 498 -19.70 11.78 9.30
C ASP A 498 -18.83 10.53 9.58
N LEU A 499 -19.13 9.76 10.63
CA LEU A 499 -18.46 8.50 10.98
C LEU A 499 -19.46 7.33 10.99
N VAL A 500 -19.07 6.23 10.36
CA VAL A 500 -19.80 4.95 10.40
C VAL A 500 -18.86 3.80 10.71
N LEU A 501 -19.41 2.69 11.21
CA LEU A 501 -18.64 1.48 11.44
C LEU A 501 -18.26 0.81 10.11
N SER A 502 -16.98 0.47 9.95
CA SER A 502 -16.42 -0.05 8.70
C SER A 502 -17.06 -1.35 8.24
N HIS A 503 -17.24 -2.29 9.15
CA HIS A 503 -17.83 -3.59 8.84
C HIS A 503 -19.32 -3.45 8.48
N ARG A 504 -20.06 -2.55 9.10
CA ARG A 504 -21.46 -2.26 8.73
C ARG A 504 -21.55 -1.56 7.38
N PHE A 505 -20.66 -0.61 7.12
CA PHE A 505 -20.56 0.08 5.85
C PHE A 505 -20.30 -0.89 4.68
N LEU A 506 -19.30 -1.75 4.82
CA LEU A 506 -18.93 -2.73 3.78
C LEU A 506 -20.01 -3.78 3.50
N ASN A 507 -20.93 -3.99 4.44
CA ASN A 507 -22.06 -4.93 4.31
C ASN A 507 -23.40 -4.23 4.05
N HIS A 508 -23.42 -2.90 3.84
CA HIS A 508 -24.64 -2.18 3.51
C HIS A 508 -25.13 -2.55 2.10
N ASP A 509 -26.45 -2.66 1.91
CA ASP A 509 -27.07 -3.11 0.65
C ASP A 509 -26.57 -2.31 -0.57
N PHE A 510 -26.57 -0.97 -0.46
CA PHE A 510 -26.03 -0.10 -1.52
C PHE A 510 -24.55 -0.39 -1.85
N VAL A 511 -23.71 -0.64 -0.84
CA VAL A 511 -22.28 -0.90 -1.05
C VAL A 511 -22.11 -2.27 -1.72
N THR A 512 -22.89 -3.26 -1.30
CA THR A 512 -22.92 -4.58 -1.94
C THR A 512 -23.36 -4.49 -3.40
N GLU A 513 -24.44 -3.79 -3.71
CA GLU A 513 -24.91 -3.55 -5.09
C GLU A 513 -23.86 -2.81 -5.93
N LEU A 514 -23.18 -1.81 -5.33
CA LEU A 514 -22.09 -1.09 -5.97
C LEU A 514 -20.92 -2.02 -6.32
N LEU A 515 -20.52 -2.88 -5.39
CA LEU A 515 -19.45 -3.86 -5.58
C LEU A 515 -19.83 -4.93 -6.61
N GLU A 516 -21.07 -5.40 -6.64
CA GLU A 516 -21.56 -6.33 -7.68
C GLU A 516 -21.58 -5.69 -9.07
N SER A 517 -21.72 -4.37 -9.16
CA SER A 517 -21.71 -3.64 -10.44
C SER A 517 -20.31 -3.44 -11.03
N THR A 518 -19.23 -3.80 -10.33
CA THR A 518 -17.86 -3.52 -10.74
C THR A 518 -16.90 -4.66 -10.44
N SER A 519 -15.94 -4.90 -11.34
CA SER A 519 -14.85 -5.85 -11.13
C SER A 519 -13.63 -5.23 -10.42
N LYS A 520 -13.67 -3.92 -10.10
CA LYS A 520 -12.50 -3.14 -9.69
C LYS A 520 -11.79 -3.69 -8.44
N PHE A 521 -12.53 -4.26 -7.52
CA PHE A 521 -12.01 -4.77 -6.25
C PHE A 521 -11.78 -6.29 -6.25
N VAL A 522 -11.92 -6.94 -7.41
CA VAL A 522 -11.85 -8.40 -7.55
C VAL A 522 -10.56 -8.82 -8.22
N VAL A 523 -9.92 -9.88 -7.70
CA VAL A 523 -8.77 -10.53 -8.34
C VAL A 523 -9.24 -11.26 -9.60
N LYS A 524 -8.45 -11.18 -10.68
CA LYS A 524 -8.72 -11.90 -11.93
C LYS A 524 -7.48 -12.65 -12.35
N HIS A 525 -7.66 -13.95 -12.63
CA HIS A 525 -6.60 -14.82 -13.11
C HIS A 525 -6.77 -15.08 -14.60
N LEU A 526 -6.07 -14.29 -15.42
CA LEU A 526 -6.22 -14.31 -16.87
C LEU A 526 -5.94 -15.69 -17.48
N GLY A 527 -4.95 -16.42 -16.94
CA GLY A 527 -4.62 -17.76 -17.37
C GLY A 527 -5.76 -18.77 -17.15
N ASN A 528 -6.45 -18.68 -16.02
CA ASN A 528 -7.58 -19.56 -15.69
C ASN A 528 -8.77 -19.27 -16.62
N LEU A 529 -9.13 -17.99 -16.76
CA LEU A 529 -10.21 -17.56 -17.67
C LEU A 529 -9.97 -17.98 -19.11
N LEU A 530 -8.72 -17.86 -19.58
CA LEU A 530 -8.32 -18.31 -20.92
C LEU A 530 -8.51 -19.83 -21.05
N SER A 531 -8.06 -20.59 -20.05
CA SER A 531 -8.16 -22.05 -20.08
C SER A 531 -9.60 -22.53 -20.11
N GLU A 532 -10.48 -21.93 -19.30
CA GLU A 532 -11.92 -22.23 -19.24
C GLU A 532 -12.59 -22.02 -20.61
N ILE A 533 -12.37 -20.87 -21.23
CA ILE A 533 -12.93 -20.54 -22.54
C ILE A 533 -12.46 -21.53 -23.62
N ILE A 534 -11.18 -21.89 -23.63
CA ILE A 534 -10.63 -22.85 -24.59
C ILE A 534 -11.20 -24.26 -24.34
N THR A 535 -11.38 -24.67 -23.08
CA THR A 535 -11.96 -25.98 -22.75
C THR A 535 -13.44 -26.08 -23.12
N GLU A 536 -14.25 -25.07 -22.81
CA GLU A 536 -15.68 -25.03 -23.17
C GLU A 536 -15.90 -25.14 -24.67
N GLU A 537 -14.99 -24.57 -25.47
CA GLU A 537 -15.04 -24.69 -26.93
C GLU A 537 -14.70 -26.09 -27.42
N ARG A 538 -13.72 -26.75 -26.80
CA ARG A 538 -13.41 -28.15 -27.14
C ARG A 538 -14.59 -29.07 -26.83
N GLU A 539 -15.29 -28.83 -25.73
CA GLU A 539 -16.48 -29.60 -25.35
C GLU A 539 -17.69 -29.30 -26.24
N ARG A 540 -17.87 -28.06 -26.72
CA ARG A 540 -18.96 -27.72 -27.66
C ARG A 540 -18.76 -28.24 -29.09
N ASN A 541 -17.54 -28.63 -29.45
CA ASN A 541 -17.19 -29.16 -30.77
C ASN A 541 -17.04 -30.70 -30.80
N LEU A 542 -17.25 -31.37 -29.67
CA LEU A 542 -17.38 -32.83 -29.53
C LEU A 542 -18.86 -33.23 -29.49
#